data_AF-A0A3D5ULB5-F1
#
_entry.id   AF-A0A3D5ULB5-F1
#
_cell.length_a   1.000
_cell.length_b   1.000
_cell.length_c   1.000
_cell.angle_alpha   90.00
_cell.angle_beta   90.00
_cell.angle_gamma   90.00
#
_symmetry.space_group_name_H-M   'P 1'
#
loop_
_entity.id
_entity.type
_entity.pdbx_description
1 polymer ?
#
loop_
_entity_poly.entity_id
_entity_poly.type
_entity_poly.pdbx_seq_one_letter_code
_entity_poly.pdbx_strand_id
1 'polypeptide(L)'
;IDLPFIGPIDPGYFGYLLAYFWIIGITNAINLIDGLDGLASGVGTITFLTMYVLAIFVNDYFVMTYALILAGSTAGFLVYNFHPAKIFMGDTGALFLGYIISVLSLMGFKNATFISFIVPIIILAVPLFDTFFAIVRRKMRGQSFSQADKEHLHHLLMTNNDSQRKTVLIIYAISLLFSGVAIVYSMVSPEIGVPMVIGMYVLIHNVARRMGLLEKYFLPFSKIVQKIQKLDKSEK
;
A
#
# COMPACT_ATOMS: atom_id res chain seq x y z
N ILE A 1 1.46 -10.29 20.40
CA ILE A 1 1.35 -8.92 19.85
C ILE A 1 1.05 -8.01 21.01
N ASP A 2 1.88 -7.01 21.24
CA ASP A 2 1.74 -6.01 22.28
C ASP A 2 0.98 -4.81 21.73
N LEU A 3 -0.30 -4.70 22.12
CA LEU A 3 -1.18 -3.65 21.66
C LEU A 3 -0.95 -2.38 22.48
N PRO A 4 -0.90 -1.19 21.85
CA PRO A 4 -0.75 0.05 22.58
C PRO A 4 -1.92 0.19 23.53
N PHE A 5 -1.66 0.62 24.76
CA PHE A 5 -2.64 0.86 25.81
C PHE A 5 -3.35 -0.39 26.38
N ILE A 6 -3.19 -1.57 25.77
CA ILE A 6 -3.87 -2.82 26.19
C ILE A 6 -2.86 -3.84 26.73
N GLY A 7 -1.64 -3.90 26.17
CA GLY A 7 -0.59 -4.83 26.55
C GLY A 7 -0.51 -6.08 25.65
N PRO A 8 0.28 -7.10 26.07
CA PRO A 8 0.56 -8.28 25.26
C PRO A 8 -0.64 -9.23 25.16
N ILE A 9 -0.99 -9.59 23.92
CA ILE A 9 -2.00 -10.57 23.55
C ILE A 9 -1.36 -11.67 22.72
N ASP A 10 -1.63 -12.94 23.04
CA ASP A 10 -1.28 -14.08 22.19
C ASP A 10 -2.40 -14.31 21.15
N PRO A 11 -2.13 -14.13 19.84
CA PRO A 11 -3.12 -14.36 18.81
C PRO A 11 -3.41 -15.86 18.56
N GLY A 12 -2.59 -16.78 19.05
CA GLY A 12 -2.79 -18.23 18.85
C GLY A 12 -3.02 -18.60 17.38
N TYR A 13 -3.99 -19.50 17.12
CA TYR A 13 -4.32 -19.94 15.75
C TYR A 13 -4.82 -18.82 14.84
N PHE A 14 -5.40 -17.76 15.41
CA PHE A 14 -5.85 -16.60 14.63
C PHE A 14 -4.68 -15.84 14.00
N GLY A 15 -3.49 -15.90 14.60
CA GLY A 15 -2.27 -15.32 14.03
C GLY A 15 -1.90 -15.92 12.67
N TYR A 16 -2.06 -17.23 12.48
CA TYR A 16 -1.80 -17.88 11.19
C TYR A 16 -2.80 -17.43 10.11
N LEU A 17 -4.07 -17.29 10.49
CA LEU A 17 -5.11 -16.81 9.58
C LEU A 17 -4.82 -15.36 9.14
N LEU A 18 -4.41 -14.51 10.09
CA LEU A 18 -4.02 -13.14 9.80
C LEU A 18 -2.81 -13.08 8.85
N ALA A 19 -1.78 -13.89 9.10
CA ALA A 19 -0.60 -13.98 8.24
C ALA A 19 -0.96 -14.47 6.82
N TYR A 20 -1.89 -15.42 6.69
CA TYR A 20 -2.38 -15.88 5.39
C TYR A 20 -3.04 -14.76 4.59
N PHE A 21 -3.98 -14.01 5.19
CA PHE A 21 -4.61 -12.87 4.54
C PHE A 21 -3.63 -11.73 4.26
N TRP A 22 -2.66 -11.52 5.14
CA TRP A 22 -1.61 -10.53 4.97
C TRP A 22 -0.77 -10.78 3.72
N ILE A 23 -0.27 -12.01 3.58
CA ILE A 23 0.55 -12.42 2.43
C ILE A 23 -0.27 -12.29 1.14
N ILE A 24 -1.48 -12.87 1.10
CA ILE A 24 -2.32 -12.79 -0.11
C ILE A 24 -2.69 -11.34 -0.44
N GLY A 25 -3.01 -10.54 0.57
CA GLY A 25 -3.39 -9.15 0.40
C GLY A 25 -2.29 -8.31 -0.23
N ILE A 26 -1.08 -8.36 0.32
CA ILE A 26 0.06 -7.60 -0.20
C ILE A 26 0.53 -8.14 -1.55
N THR A 27 0.59 -9.47 -1.72
CA THR A 27 0.93 -10.10 -3.01
C THR A 27 0.04 -9.58 -4.13
N ASN A 28 -1.28 -9.60 -3.91
CA ASN A 28 -2.22 -9.08 -4.90
C ASN A 28 -2.13 -7.55 -5.04
N ALA A 29 -1.86 -6.83 -3.95
CA ALA A 29 -1.76 -5.38 -4.01
C ALA A 29 -0.58 -4.89 -4.85
N ILE A 30 0.58 -5.57 -4.76
CA ILE A 30 1.73 -5.28 -5.61
C ILE A 30 1.44 -5.66 -7.06
N ASN A 31 0.81 -6.82 -7.30
CA ASN A 31 0.40 -7.23 -8.64
C ASN A 31 -0.53 -6.20 -9.31
N LEU A 32 -1.45 -5.62 -8.54
CA LEU A 32 -2.44 -4.67 -9.03
C LEU A 32 -1.83 -3.32 -9.45
N ILE A 33 -0.74 -2.90 -8.80
CA ILE A 33 -0.04 -1.66 -9.16
C ILE A 33 1.00 -1.85 -10.27
N ASP A 34 1.28 -3.09 -10.70
CA ASP A 34 2.15 -3.39 -11.86
C ASP A 34 1.46 -3.11 -13.21
N GLY A 35 0.60 -2.09 -13.27
CA GLY A 35 -0.10 -1.64 -14.47
C GLY A 35 0.62 -0.54 -15.25
N LEU A 36 1.69 0.06 -14.68
CA LEU A 36 2.49 1.12 -15.31
C LEU A 36 3.99 0.81 -15.19
N ASP A 37 4.73 1.06 -16.27
CA ASP A 37 6.20 1.02 -16.34
C ASP A 37 6.85 1.71 -15.13
N GLY A 38 7.64 0.95 -14.38
CA GLY A 38 8.39 1.43 -13.23
C GLY A 38 7.59 1.49 -11.92
N LEU A 39 6.27 1.38 -11.93
CA LEU A 39 5.48 1.65 -10.74
C LEU A 39 5.74 0.62 -9.62
N ALA A 40 5.51 -0.66 -9.87
CA ALA A 40 5.70 -1.71 -8.88
C ALA A 40 7.17 -1.84 -8.45
N SER A 41 8.12 -1.80 -9.38
CA SER A 41 9.56 -1.90 -9.11
C SER A 41 10.09 -0.73 -8.29
N GLY A 42 9.64 0.50 -8.54
CA GLY A 42 10.05 1.66 -7.76
C GLY A 42 9.41 1.71 -6.38
N VAL A 43 8.12 1.41 -6.25
CA VAL A 43 7.46 1.29 -4.94
C VAL A 43 8.10 0.16 -4.12
N GLY A 44 8.42 -0.97 -4.76
CA GLY A 44 9.16 -2.07 -4.14
C GLY A 44 10.54 -1.65 -3.65
N THR A 45 11.30 -0.91 -4.46
CA THR A 45 12.62 -0.37 -4.08
C THR A 45 12.52 0.52 -2.85
N ILE A 46 11.56 1.46 -2.82
CA ILE A 46 11.33 2.34 -1.67
C ILE A 46 10.96 1.52 -0.43
N THR A 47 10.09 0.52 -0.60
CA THR A 47 9.65 -0.39 0.48
C THR A 47 10.84 -1.11 1.10
N PHE A 48 11.70 -1.73 0.28
CA PHE A 48 12.87 -2.45 0.76
C PHE A 48 13.91 -1.55 1.40
N LEU A 49 14.18 -0.36 0.85
CA LEU A 49 15.08 0.61 1.50
C LEU A 49 14.54 1.04 2.87
N THR A 50 13.22 1.19 2.99
CA THR A 50 12.59 1.54 4.26
C THR A 50 12.73 0.39 5.27
N MET A 51 12.46 -0.85 4.85
CA MET A 51 12.66 -2.03 5.68
C MET A 51 14.12 -2.19 6.12
N TYR A 52 15.08 -1.90 5.23
CA TYR A 52 16.51 -1.90 5.55
C TYR A 52 16.83 -0.89 6.66
N VAL A 53 16.39 0.37 6.52
CA VAL A 53 16.62 1.41 7.53
C VAL A 53 15.99 1.02 8.88
N LEU A 54 14.76 0.51 8.85
CA LEU A 54 14.07 0.07 10.06
C LEU A 54 14.76 -1.12 10.74
N ALA A 55 15.26 -2.08 9.94
CA ALA A 55 15.99 -3.24 10.43
C ALA A 55 17.29 -2.85 11.15
N ILE A 56 17.95 -1.76 10.74
CA ILE A 56 19.12 -1.22 11.45
C ILE A 56 18.74 -0.82 12.88
N PHE A 57 17.60 -0.14 13.07
CA PHE A 57 17.20 0.33 14.41
C PHE A 57 16.91 -0.81 15.38
N VAL A 58 16.48 -1.96 14.88
CA VAL A 58 16.17 -3.15 15.70
C VAL A 58 17.27 -4.21 15.65
N ASN A 59 18.40 -3.94 14.99
CA ASN A 59 19.51 -4.87 14.75
C ASN A 59 19.07 -6.22 14.13
N ASP A 60 18.05 -6.21 13.26
CA ASP A 60 17.63 -7.40 12.52
C ASP A 60 18.50 -7.57 11.27
N TYR A 61 19.66 -8.22 11.44
CA TYR A 61 20.60 -8.47 10.36
C TYR A 61 20.00 -9.27 9.21
N PHE A 62 19.04 -10.16 9.49
CA PHE A 62 18.39 -10.96 8.46
C PHE A 62 17.59 -10.05 7.52
N VAL A 63 16.66 -9.26 8.06
CA VAL A 63 15.86 -8.35 7.23
C VAL A 63 16.72 -7.27 6.61
N MET A 64 17.73 -6.77 7.31
CA MET A 64 18.68 -5.80 6.77
C MET A 64 19.35 -6.33 5.49
N THR A 65 19.94 -7.54 5.53
CA THR A 65 20.63 -8.11 4.37
C THR A 65 19.68 -8.36 3.19
N TYR A 66 18.55 -9.03 3.42
CA TYR A 66 17.62 -9.35 2.34
C TYR A 66 16.96 -8.11 1.74
N ALA A 67 16.57 -7.14 2.58
CA ALA A 67 16.00 -5.89 2.10
C ALA A 67 17.00 -5.10 1.24
N LEU A 68 18.28 -5.05 1.61
CA LEU A 68 19.29 -4.36 0.80
C LEU A 68 19.52 -5.04 -0.56
N ILE A 69 19.61 -6.38 -0.58
CA ILE A 69 19.75 -7.16 -1.83
C ILE A 69 18.55 -6.94 -2.76
N LEU A 70 17.34 -6.99 -2.20
CA LEU A 70 16.10 -6.81 -2.97
C LEU A 70 15.96 -5.37 -3.45
N ALA A 71 16.29 -4.37 -2.64
CA ALA A 71 16.34 -2.97 -3.05
C ALA A 71 17.31 -2.77 -4.23
N GLY A 72 18.50 -3.35 -4.16
CA GLY A 72 19.48 -3.29 -5.26
C GLY A 72 18.97 -3.96 -6.54
N SER A 73 18.32 -5.12 -6.40
CA SER A 73 17.78 -5.89 -7.52
C SER A 73 16.61 -5.17 -8.18
N THR A 74 15.66 -4.62 -7.41
CA THR A 74 14.53 -3.86 -7.95
C THR A 74 14.97 -2.51 -8.52
N ALA A 75 15.96 -1.85 -7.92
CA ALA A 75 16.54 -0.62 -8.48
C ALA A 75 17.28 -0.88 -9.81
N GLY A 76 18.04 -1.97 -9.90
CA GLY A 76 18.69 -2.39 -11.14
C GLY A 76 17.67 -2.73 -12.24
N PHE A 77 16.61 -3.45 -11.89
CA PHE A 77 15.49 -3.72 -12.81
C PHE A 77 14.76 -2.44 -13.23
N LEU A 78 14.56 -1.49 -12.31
CA LEU A 78 13.88 -0.23 -12.56
C LEU A 78 14.55 0.57 -13.69
N VAL A 79 15.87 0.51 -13.86
CA VAL A 79 16.57 1.17 -14.98
C VAL A 79 16.03 0.72 -16.35
N TYR A 80 15.63 -0.55 -16.48
CA TYR A 80 15.07 -1.10 -17.71
C TYR A 80 13.54 -1.05 -17.75
N ASN A 81 12.91 -1.00 -16.58
CA ASN A 81 11.46 -1.00 -16.44
C ASN A 81 10.85 0.41 -16.37
N PHE A 82 11.64 1.47 -16.16
CA PHE A 82 11.15 2.84 -16.11
C PHE A 82 10.69 3.33 -17.50
N HIS A 83 9.62 4.13 -17.53
CA HIS A 83 8.95 4.50 -18.77
C HIS A 83 9.84 5.24 -19.79
N PRO A 84 9.90 4.78 -21.07
CA PRO A 84 9.21 3.62 -21.64
C PRO A 84 9.95 2.31 -21.29
N ALA A 85 9.22 1.32 -20.77
CA ALA A 85 9.80 0.06 -20.34
C ALA A 85 10.40 -0.74 -21.52
N LYS A 86 11.61 -1.27 -21.29
CA LYS A 86 12.26 -2.26 -22.17
C LYS A 86 11.96 -3.68 -21.73
N ILE A 87 11.73 -3.87 -20.42
CA ILE A 87 11.43 -5.16 -19.81
C ILE A 87 10.24 -4.96 -18.87
N PHE A 88 9.23 -5.81 -19.01
CA PHE A 88 8.05 -5.84 -18.14
C PHE A 88 8.26 -6.80 -16.97
N MET A 89 7.70 -6.47 -15.82
CA MET A 89 7.78 -7.29 -14.62
C MET A 89 6.88 -8.52 -14.76
N GLY A 90 5.62 -8.29 -15.11
CA GLY A 90 4.62 -9.33 -15.31
C GLY A 90 4.24 -10.04 -14.01
N ASP A 91 3.24 -10.91 -14.07
CA ASP A 91 2.68 -11.58 -12.90
C ASP A 91 3.76 -12.31 -12.07
N THR A 92 4.71 -12.97 -12.72
CA THR A 92 5.80 -13.68 -12.04
C THR A 92 6.61 -12.74 -11.14
N GLY A 93 7.01 -11.57 -11.65
CA GLY A 93 7.81 -10.62 -10.90
C GLY A 93 6.98 -9.91 -9.81
N ALA A 94 5.76 -9.48 -10.14
CA ALA A 94 4.94 -8.71 -9.23
C ALA A 94 4.40 -9.55 -8.06
N LEU A 95 4.00 -10.80 -8.31
CA LEU A 95 3.58 -11.73 -7.26
C LEU A 95 4.74 -12.10 -6.34
N PHE A 96 5.94 -12.36 -6.90
CA PHE A 96 7.15 -12.61 -6.10
C PHE A 96 7.49 -11.40 -5.23
N LEU A 97 7.47 -10.20 -5.81
CA LEU A 97 7.77 -8.96 -5.12
C LEU A 97 6.82 -8.74 -3.94
N GLY A 98 5.50 -8.90 -4.14
CA GLY A 98 4.55 -8.76 -3.06
C GLY A 98 4.66 -9.88 -2.00
N TYR A 99 4.94 -11.12 -2.42
CA TYR A 99 5.19 -12.22 -1.48
C TYR A 99 6.40 -11.93 -0.57
N ILE A 100 7.54 -11.54 -1.15
CA ILE A 100 8.76 -11.34 -0.37
C ILE A 100 8.67 -10.11 0.54
N ILE A 101 7.99 -9.04 0.11
CA ILE A 101 7.65 -7.88 0.96
C ILE A 101 6.81 -8.35 2.16
N SER A 102 5.80 -9.18 1.92
CA SER A 102 4.92 -9.70 2.98
C SER A 102 5.71 -10.50 4.01
N VAL A 103 6.54 -11.43 3.54
CA VAL A 103 7.34 -12.31 4.42
C VAL A 103 8.35 -11.50 5.22
N LEU A 104 9.10 -10.59 4.58
CA LEU A 104 10.06 -9.75 5.29
C LEU A 104 9.39 -8.84 6.31
N SER A 105 8.20 -8.31 6.01
CA SER A 105 7.44 -7.51 6.98
C SER A 105 7.02 -8.33 8.22
N LEU A 106 6.63 -9.60 8.05
CA LEU A 106 6.29 -10.45 9.19
C LEU A 106 7.53 -10.89 9.97
N MET A 107 8.69 -11.04 9.30
CA MET A 107 9.93 -11.49 9.92
C MET A 107 10.72 -10.38 10.63
N GLY A 108 10.75 -9.17 10.08
CA GLY A 108 11.58 -8.05 10.57
C GLY A 108 11.06 -7.37 11.82
N PHE A 109 9.78 -7.59 12.13
CA PHE A 109 9.13 -6.97 13.26
C PHE A 109 8.65 -8.00 14.29
N LYS A 110 9.41 -9.09 14.45
CA LYS A 110 9.15 -10.20 15.39
C LYS A 110 9.05 -9.79 16.86
N ASN A 111 9.65 -8.66 17.25
CA ASN A 111 9.41 -8.07 18.56
C ASN A 111 7.99 -7.52 18.57
N ALA A 112 7.08 -8.41 18.96
CA ALA A 112 5.64 -8.34 18.79
C ALA A 112 5.06 -7.10 19.47
N THR A 113 5.23 -5.93 18.87
CA THR A 113 4.58 -4.67 19.21
C THR A 113 3.61 -4.34 18.08
N PHE A 114 2.55 -3.62 18.38
CA PHE A 114 1.59 -3.17 17.36
C PHE A 114 2.24 -2.35 16.25
N ILE A 115 3.37 -1.70 16.57
CA ILE A 115 4.26 -1.01 15.63
C ILE A 115 4.66 -1.95 14.47
N SER A 116 4.90 -3.23 14.76
CA SER A 116 5.23 -4.28 13.79
C SER A 116 4.18 -4.50 12.70
N PHE A 117 2.91 -4.25 13.00
CA PHE A 117 1.82 -4.39 12.03
C PHE A 117 1.54 -3.08 11.29
N ILE A 118 1.59 -1.95 12.00
CA ILE A 118 1.28 -0.64 11.41
C ILE A 118 2.35 -0.21 10.41
N VAL A 119 3.62 -0.40 10.72
CA VAL A 119 4.72 0.10 9.89
C VAL A 119 4.64 -0.42 8.45
N PRO A 120 4.48 -1.74 8.20
CA PRO A 120 4.26 -2.25 6.84
C PRO A 120 3.01 -1.67 6.14
N ILE A 121 1.92 -1.43 6.87
CA ILE A 121 0.70 -0.82 6.30
C ILE A 121 1.00 0.62 5.86
N ILE A 122 1.75 1.39 6.65
CA ILE A 122 2.15 2.75 6.30
C ILE A 122 3.03 2.73 5.05
N ILE A 123 4.07 1.88 5.01
CA ILE A 123 4.99 1.79 3.86
C ILE A 123 4.23 1.41 2.57
N LEU A 124 3.28 0.49 2.69
CA LEU A 124 2.48 -0.02 1.57
C LEU A 124 1.13 0.69 1.42
N ALA A 125 0.97 1.88 2.00
CA ALA A 125 -0.31 2.58 2.00
C ALA A 125 -0.87 2.75 0.58
N VAL A 126 -0.03 3.15 -0.38
CA VAL A 126 -0.47 3.34 -1.77
C VAL A 126 -1.06 2.06 -2.40
N PRO A 127 -0.32 0.94 -2.50
CA PRO A 127 -0.87 -0.30 -3.08
C PRO A 127 -2.03 -0.89 -2.26
N LEU A 128 -1.96 -0.81 -0.93
CA LEU A 128 -3.02 -1.35 -0.07
C LEU A 128 -4.33 -0.57 -0.20
N PHE A 129 -4.27 0.77 -0.17
CA PHE A 129 -5.47 1.58 -0.40
C PHE A 129 -6.03 1.36 -1.79
N ASP A 130 -5.18 1.29 -2.82
CA ASP A 130 -5.66 1.08 -4.18
C ASP A 130 -6.41 -0.26 -4.34
N THR A 131 -5.86 -1.31 -3.72
CA THR A 131 -6.46 -2.64 -3.70
C THR A 131 -7.73 -2.70 -2.88
N PHE A 132 -7.72 -2.12 -1.68
CA PHE A 132 -8.89 -2.07 -0.80
C PHE A 132 -10.07 -1.41 -1.50
N PHE A 133 -9.86 -0.25 -2.11
CA PHE A 133 -10.93 0.45 -2.79
C PHE A 133 -11.36 -0.22 -4.10
N ALA A 134 -10.45 -0.85 -4.83
CA ALA A 134 -10.84 -1.69 -5.97
C ALA A 134 -11.77 -2.83 -5.54
N ILE A 135 -11.45 -3.53 -4.45
CA ILE A 135 -12.30 -4.59 -3.88
C ILE A 135 -13.67 -4.03 -3.47
N VAL A 136 -13.71 -2.90 -2.75
CA VAL A 136 -14.96 -2.26 -2.34
C VAL A 136 -15.80 -1.87 -3.56
N ARG A 137 -15.22 -1.22 -4.58
CA ARG A 137 -15.93 -0.87 -5.82
C ARG A 137 -16.47 -2.09 -6.55
N ARG A 138 -15.67 -3.14 -6.72
CA ARG A 138 -16.10 -4.40 -7.38
C ARG A 138 -17.26 -5.05 -6.65
N LYS A 139 -17.17 -5.16 -5.32
CA LYS A 139 -18.24 -5.71 -4.47
C LYS A 139 -19.54 -4.90 -4.60
N MET A 140 -19.44 -3.56 -4.62
CA MET A 140 -20.59 -2.69 -4.81
C MET A 140 -21.22 -2.80 -6.22
N ARG A 141 -20.46 -3.22 -7.22
CA ARG A 141 -20.93 -3.49 -8.59
C ARG A 141 -21.39 -4.94 -8.80
N GLY A 142 -21.38 -5.78 -7.75
CA GLY A 142 -21.69 -7.21 -7.87
C GLY A 142 -20.67 -8.00 -8.70
N GLN A 143 -19.48 -7.44 -8.90
CA GLN A 143 -18.40 -8.03 -9.69
C GLN A 143 -17.52 -8.93 -8.83
N SER A 144 -16.93 -9.96 -9.44
CA SER A 144 -16.02 -10.86 -8.74
C SER A 144 -14.74 -10.13 -8.31
N PHE A 145 -14.10 -10.59 -7.22
CA PHE A 145 -12.86 -9.99 -6.72
C PHE A 145 -11.72 -10.02 -7.74
N SER A 146 -11.74 -10.94 -8.71
CA SER A 146 -10.67 -11.15 -9.70
C SER A 146 -10.91 -10.48 -11.07
N GLN A 147 -12.03 -9.80 -11.27
CA GLN A 147 -12.29 -9.12 -12.54
C GLN A 147 -11.38 -7.91 -12.73
N ALA A 148 -10.81 -7.75 -13.92
CA ALA A 148 -9.95 -6.62 -14.26
C ALA A 148 -10.69 -5.29 -14.06
N ASP A 149 -10.12 -4.38 -13.26
CA ASP A 149 -10.64 -3.04 -13.02
C ASP A 149 -9.68 -2.03 -13.66
N LYS A 150 -10.24 -0.99 -14.29
CA LYS A 150 -9.48 0.09 -14.94
C LYS A 150 -9.49 1.39 -14.12
N GLU A 151 -10.11 1.38 -12.95
CA GLU A 151 -10.28 2.55 -12.07
C GLU A 151 -9.25 2.59 -10.93
N HIS A 152 -8.06 2.04 -11.14
CA HIS A 152 -6.97 2.14 -10.18
C HIS A 152 -6.46 3.59 -10.04
N LEU A 153 -5.89 3.91 -8.88
CA LEU A 153 -5.37 5.23 -8.52
C LEU A 153 -4.38 5.74 -9.55
N HIS A 154 -3.55 4.84 -10.08
CA HIS A 154 -2.58 5.16 -11.10
C HIS A 154 -3.24 5.48 -12.46
N HIS A 155 -4.33 4.82 -12.83
CA HIS A 155 -5.11 5.19 -14.02
C HIS A 155 -5.79 6.55 -13.85
N LEU A 156 -6.36 6.84 -12.68
CA LEU A 156 -7.02 8.12 -12.39
C LEU A 156 -6.03 9.29 -12.38
N LEU A 157 -4.85 9.10 -11.80
CA LEU A 157 -3.75 10.08 -11.87
C LEU A 157 -3.25 10.26 -13.30
N MET A 158 -3.15 9.17 -14.08
CA MET A 158 -2.74 9.24 -15.47
C MET A 158 -3.74 10.04 -16.32
N THR A 159 -5.05 9.85 -16.12
CA THR A 159 -6.10 10.63 -16.80
C THR A 159 -6.16 12.11 -16.41
N ASN A 160 -5.55 12.49 -15.29
CA ASN A 160 -5.50 13.89 -14.85
C ASN A 160 -4.18 14.59 -15.21
N ASN A 161 -3.10 13.84 -15.48
CA ASN A 161 -1.75 14.39 -15.70
C ASN A 161 -1.20 14.18 -17.11
N ASP A 162 -1.92 13.42 -17.95
CA ASP A 162 -1.58 13.05 -19.34
C ASP A 162 -0.16 12.47 -19.51
N SER A 163 0.44 11.94 -18.44
CA SER A 163 1.79 11.40 -18.46
C SER A 163 1.99 10.32 -17.41
N GLN A 164 2.37 9.14 -17.89
CA GLN A 164 2.72 8.00 -17.06
C GLN A 164 3.91 8.30 -16.15
N ARG A 165 4.98 8.92 -16.69
CA ARG A 165 6.16 9.33 -15.89
C ARG A 165 5.77 10.23 -14.72
N LYS A 166 4.96 11.27 -14.96
CA LYS A 166 4.51 12.17 -13.90
C LYS A 166 3.72 11.41 -12.83
N THR A 167 2.83 10.52 -13.25
CA THR A 167 2.03 9.70 -12.35
C THR A 167 2.89 8.80 -11.46
N VAL A 168 3.86 8.10 -12.04
CA VAL A 168 4.78 7.22 -11.31
C VAL A 168 5.63 8.03 -10.32
N LEU A 169 6.17 9.18 -10.72
CA LEU A 169 6.96 10.04 -9.85
C LEU A 169 6.15 10.62 -8.68
N ILE A 170 4.89 11.00 -8.90
CA ILE A 170 3.98 11.43 -7.84
C ILE A 170 3.76 10.28 -6.85
N ILE A 171 3.54 9.06 -7.34
CA ILE A 171 3.37 7.90 -6.47
C ILE A 171 4.66 7.62 -5.68
N TYR A 172 5.84 7.72 -6.30
CA TYR A 172 7.10 7.59 -5.56
C TYR A 172 7.25 8.63 -4.46
N ALA A 173 6.90 9.90 -4.74
CA ALA A 173 6.95 10.95 -3.74
C ALA A 173 6.01 10.64 -2.56
N ILE A 174 4.79 10.18 -2.84
CA ILE A 174 3.84 9.76 -1.81
C ILE A 174 4.38 8.57 -1.02
N SER A 175 4.90 7.54 -1.70
CA SER A 175 5.50 6.37 -1.03
C SER A 175 6.69 6.76 -0.15
N LEU A 176 7.56 7.67 -0.59
CA LEU A 176 8.67 8.19 0.20
C LEU A 176 8.18 8.95 1.44
N LEU A 177 7.11 9.75 1.33
CA LEU A 177 6.52 10.44 2.47
C LEU A 177 5.96 9.43 3.50
N PHE A 178 5.21 8.44 3.04
CA PHE A 178 4.71 7.36 3.90
C PHE A 178 5.86 6.60 4.56
N SER A 179 6.90 6.23 3.81
CA SER A 179 8.11 5.58 4.34
C SER A 179 8.82 6.43 5.39
N GLY A 180 8.97 7.74 5.16
CA GLY A 180 9.54 8.66 6.13
C GLY A 180 8.72 8.71 7.43
N VAL A 181 7.40 8.79 7.31
CA VAL A 181 6.49 8.72 8.47
C VAL A 181 6.58 7.37 9.17
N ALA A 182 6.72 6.25 8.45
CA ALA A 182 6.91 4.94 9.06
C ALA A 182 8.20 4.88 9.89
N ILE A 183 9.29 5.46 9.38
CA ILE A 183 10.56 5.58 10.12
C ILE A 183 10.38 6.41 11.39
N VAL A 184 9.82 7.62 11.28
CA VAL A 184 9.61 8.49 12.45
C VAL A 184 8.67 7.83 13.45
N TYR A 185 7.59 7.21 12.99
CA TYR A 185 6.64 6.48 13.83
C TYR A 185 7.32 5.39 14.66
N SER A 186 8.34 4.73 14.11
CA SER A 186 9.11 3.68 14.79
C SER A 186 10.05 4.23 15.88
N MET A 187 10.29 5.54 15.90
CA MET A 187 11.22 6.21 16.80
C MET A 187 10.53 7.05 17.89
N VAL A 188 9.23 7.30 17.74
CA VAL A 188 8.45 8.12 18.68
C VAL A 188 7.50 7.27 19.50
N SER A 189 7.03 7.80 20.63
CA SER A 189 6.03 7.12 21.44
C SER A 189 4.68 7.06 20.70
N PRO A 190 3.81 6.07 21.00
CA PRO A 190 2.51 5.92 20.34
C PRO A 190 1.62 7.18 20.44
N GLU A 191 1.75 7.96 21.51
CA GLU A 191 0.99 9.20 21.75
C GLU A 191 1.31 10.28 20.70
N ILE A 192 2.53 10.29 20.16
CA ILE A 192 2.96 11.20 19.10
C ILE A 192 2.78 10.55 17.73
N GLY A 193 3.13 9.26 17.62
CA GLY A 193 3.09 8.53 16.36
C GLY A 193 1.69 8.41 15.77
N VAL A 194 0.68 8.09 16.59
CA VAL A 194 -0.70 7.91 16.11
C VAL A 194 -1.28 9.20 15.52
N PRO A 195 -1.23 10.37 16.21
CA PRO A 195 -1.65 11.64 15.61
C PRO A 195 -0.91 12.01 14.33
N MET A 196 0.39 11.71 14.23
CA MET A 196 1.18 11.97 13.04
C MET A 196 0.64 11.20 11.82
N VAL A 197 0.34 9.90 11.99
CA VAL A 197 -0.24 9.07 10.92
C VAL A 197 -1.63 9.57 10.52
N ILE A 198 -2.47 9.94 11.49
CA ILE A 198 -3.80 10.51 11.24
C ILE A 198 -3.67 11.85 10.48
N GLY A 199 -2.76 12.72 10.91
CA GLY A 199 -2.50 14.01 10.26
C GLY A 199 -2.05 13.85 8.80
N MET A 200 -1.18 12.88 8.54
CA MET A 200 -0.76 12.55 7.16
C MET A 200 -1.93 12.02 6.33
N TYR A 201 -2.75 11.11 6.87
CA TYR A 201 -3.95 10.63 6.19
C TYR A 201 -4.89 11.78 5.83
N VAL A 202 -5.16 12.69 6.77
CA VAL A 202 -6.02 13.87 6.56
C VAL A 202 -5.43 14.80 5.50
N LEU A 203 -4.12 15.04 5.51
CA LEU A 203 -3.44 15.84 4.50
C LEU A 203 -3.61 15.24 3.11
N ILE A 204 -3.31 13.94 2.96
CA ILE A 204 -3.42 13.23 1.68
C ILE A 204 -4.86 13.20 1.20
N HIS A 205 -5.81 12.92 2.08
CA HIS A 205 -7.24 12.97 1.78
C HIS A 205 -7.66 14.36 1.27
N ASN A 206 -7.21 15.43 1.92
CA ASN A 206 -7.52 16.79 1.50
C ASN A 206 -6.89 17.15 0.14
N VAL A 207 -5.65 16.72 -0.12
CA VAL A 207 -5.00 16.90 -1.43
C VAL A 207 -5.77 16.14 -2.51
N ALA A 208 -6.09 14.86 -2.27
CA ALA A 208 -6.86 14.04 -3.18
C ALA A 208 -8.25 14.65 -3.47
N ARG A 209 -8.90 15.24 -2.45
CA ARG A 209 -10.17 15.95 -2.60
C ARG A 209 -10.03 17.16 -3.52
N ARG A 210 -9.02 18.01 -3.28
CA ARG A 210 -8.76 19.21 -4.11
C ARG A 210 -8.44 18.87 -5.56
N MET A 211 -7.81 17.73 -5.80
CA MET A 211 -7.53 17.22 -7.15
C MET A 211 -8.76 16.59 -7.83
N GLY A 212 -9.93 16.58 -7.17
CA GLY A 212 -11.13 15.90 -7.67
C GLY A 212 -10.97 14.38 -7.79
N LEU A 213 -9.89 13.83 -7.25
CA LEU A 213 -9.58 12.40 -7.33
C LEU A 213 -10.61 11.61 -6.52
N LEU A 214 -10.93 12.06 -5.31
CA LEU A 214 -11.89 11.34 -4.46
C LEU A 214 -13.26 11.20 -5.10
N GLU A 215 -13.77 12.24 -5.76
CA GLU A 215 -15.06 12.15 -6.44
C GLU A 215 -15.00 11.09 -7.54
N LYS A 216 -13.97 11.12 -8.40
CA LYS A 216 -13.80 10.11 -9.45
C LYS A 216 -13.57 8.69 -8.90
N TYR A 217 -12.84 8.59 -7.80
CA TYR A 217 -12.44 7.35 -7.13
C TYR A 217 -13.59 6.72 -6.34
N PHE A 218 -14.52 7.52 -5.82
CA PHE A 218 -15.73 7.11 -5.07
C PHE A 218 -17.05 7.34 -5.82
N LEU A 219 -17.01 7.72 -7.10
CA LEU A 219 -18.18 7.92 -7.99
C LEU A 219 -19.24 6.79 -7.91
N PRO A 220 -18.87 5.50 -7.75
CA PRO A 220 -19.87 4.45 -7.55
C PRO A 220 -20.66 4.62 -6.25
N PHE A 221 -19.99 5.06 -5.19
CA PHE A 221 -20.58 5.27 -3.87
C PHE A 221 -21.59 6.42 -3.89
N SER A 222 -21.24 7.55 -4.52
CA SER A 222 -22.15 8.70 -4.63
C SER A 222 -23.39 8.37 -5.47
N LYS A 223 -23.24 7.63 -6.57
CA LYS A 223 -24.39 7.18 -7.40
C LYS A 223 -25.28 6.18 -6.66
N ILE A 224 -24.72 5.28 -5.85
CA ILE A 224 -25.48 4.32 -5.04
C ILE A 224 -26.21 5.02 -3.90
N VAL A 225 -25.56 5.95 -3.18
CA VAL A 225 -26.21 6.77 -2.16
C VAL A 225 -27.35 7.59 -2.76
N GLN A 226 -27.14 8.20 -3.94
CA GLN A 226 -28.21 8.90 -4.66
C GLN A 226 -29.34 7.96 -5.09
N LYS A 227 -29.05 6.72 -5.47
CA LYS A 227 -30.06 5.70 -5.84
C LYS A 227 -30.86 5.25 -4.62
N ILE A 228 -30.21 5.00 -3.48
CA ILE A 228 -30.85 4.65 -2.20
C ILE A 228 -31.72 5.81 -1.72
N GLN A 229 -31.21 7.04 -1.72
CA GLN A 229 -31.98 8.24 -1.34
C GLN A 229 -33.18 8.51 -2.26
N LYS A 230 -33.12 8.09 -3.54
CA LYS A 230 -34.26 8.17 -4.46
C LYS A 230 -35.30 7.08 -4.17
N LEU A 231 -34.89 5.86 -3.81
CA LEU A 231 -35.80 4.77 -3.41
C LEU A 231 -36.54 5.09 -2.11
N ASP A 232 -35.83 5.64 -1.12
CA ASP A 232 -36.38 6.07 0.18
C ASP A 232 -37.38 7.24 0.06
N LYS A 233 -37.29 8.02 -1.03
CA LYS A 233 -38.23 9.11 -1.36
C LYS A 233 -39.41 8.65 -2.22
N SER A 234 -39.36 7.49 -2.85
CA SER A 234 -40.49 6.93 -3.62
C SER A 234 -41.44 6.07 -2.79
N GLU A 235 -41.07 5.72 -1.56
CA GLU A 235 -41.90 4.99 -0.59
C GLU A 235 -42.66 5.90 0.39
N LYS A 236 -42.58 7.23 0.21
CA LYS A 236 -43.38 8.24 0.93
C LYS A 236 -44.30 8.97 -0.02
#